data_AF-A0A066Z0H4-F1
#
_entry.id   AF-A0A066Z0H4-F1
#
_cell.length_a   1.000
_cell.length_b   1.000
_cell.length_c   1.000
_cell.angle_alpha   90.00
_cell.angle_beta   90.00
_cell.angle_gamma   90.00
#
_symmetry.space_group_name_H-M   'P 1'
#
loop_
_entity.id
_entity.type
_entity.pdbx_description
1 polymer ?
#
loop_
_entity_poly.entity_id
_entity_poly.type
_entity_poly.pdbx_seq_one_letter_code
_entity_poly.pdbx_strand_id
1 'polypeptide(L)' 'MLADLERLAADCIEARFSKISIGMLFELVRYSYGRATLGGDDFRLNNDFRSRYARLLIERHPEWAPRIEVRALRSD' A
#
# COMPACT_ATOMS: atom_id res chain seq x y z
N MET A 1 -1.96 10.00 -3.16
CA MET A 1 -2.30 8.79 -2.39
C MET A 1 -2.27 7.50 -3.21
N LEU A 2 -3.14 7.29 -4.21
CA LEU A 2 -3.06 6.06 -5.04
C LEU A 2 -1.74 5.97 -5.80
N ALA A 3 -1.32 7.07 -6.44
CA ALA A 3 -0.04 7.14 -7.14
C ALA A 3 1.18 6.87 -6.22
N ASP A 4 1.13 7.33 -4.96
CA ASP A 4 2.18 7.04 -3.98
C ASP A 4 2.23 5.56 -3.60
N LEU A 5 1.06 4.94 -3.41
CA LEU A 5 0.95 3.50 -3.14
C LEU A 5 1.42 2.67 -4.34
N GLU A 6 1.05 3.07 -5.56
CA GLU A 6 1.46 2.43 -6.82
C GLU A 6 2.97 2.52 -6.99
N ARG A 7 3.57 3.68 -6.72
CA ARG A 7 5.03 3.88 -6.76
C ARG A 7 5.76 3.03 -5.72
N LEU A 8 5.30 3.03 -4.47
CA LEU A 8 5.91 2.19 -3.41
C LEU A 8 5.73 0.69 -3.67
N ALA A 9 4.60 0.29 -4.26
CA ALA A 9 4.38 -1.09 -4.68
C ALA A 9 5.38 -1.47 -5.78
N ALA A 10 5.56 -0.63 -6.79
CA ALA A 10 6.56 -0.82 -7.84
C ALA A 10 7.98 -0.93 -7.24
N ASP A 11 8.37 -0.02 -6.35
CA ASP A 11 9.68 -0.05 -5.68
C ASP A 11 9.91 -1.39 -4.93
N CYS A 12 8.87 -1.90 -4.27
CA CYS A 12 8.93 -3.19 -3.57
C CYS A 12 9.04 -4.38 -4.53
N ILE A 13 8.33 -4.35 -5.66
CA ILE A 13 8.42 -5.36 -6.72
C ILE A 13 9.83 -5.37 -7.33
N GLU A 14 10.38 -4.18 -7.62
CA GLU A 14 11.74 -4.02 -8.13
C GLU A 14 12.77 -4.55 -7.14
N ALA A 15 12.62 -4.20 -5.86
CA ALA A 15 13.41 -4.72 -4.74
C ALA A 15 13.20 -6.22 -4.45
N ARG A 16 12.45 -6.94 -5.29
CA ARG A 16 12.21 -8.39 -5.22
C ARG A 16 11.57 -8.83 -3.90
N PHE A 17 10.73 -7.98 -3.29
CA PHE A 17 9.93 -8.42 -2.16
C PHE A 17 9.07 -9.61 -2.56
N SER A 18 9.11 -10.64 -1.72
CA SER A 18 8.41 -11.90 -1.95
C SER A 18 6.89 -11.71 -1.79
N LYS A 19 6.46 -10.88 -0.84
CA LYS A 19 5.05 -10.56 -0.59
C LYS A 19 4.89 -9.11 -0.13
N ILE A 20 3.89 -8.42 -0.67
CA ILE A 20 3.57 -7.02 -0.36
C ILE A 20 2.18 -6.98 0.25
N SER A 21 2.10 -6.62 1.53
CA SER A 21 0.82 -6.41 2.21
C SER A 21 0.40 -4.95 2.14
N ILE A 22 -0.90 -4.69 2.00
CA ILE A 22 -1.39 -3.30 2.02
C ILE A 22 -1.07 -2.56 3.32
N GLY A 23 -1.00 -3.28 4.45
CA GLY A 23 -0.54 -2.73 5.72
C GLY A 23 0.90 -2.21 5.64
N MET A 24 1.81 -2.98 5.02
CA MET A 24 3.19 -2.58 4.81
C MET A 24 3.28 -1.32 3.94
N LEU A 25 2.54 -1.27 2.82
CA LEU A 25 2.51 -0.08 1.96
C LEU A 25 2.01 1.15 2.72
N PHE A 26 1.00 0.99 3.59
CA PHE A 26 0.50 2.08 4.42
C PHE A 26 1.54 2.56 5.44
N GLU A 27 2.28 1.64 6.07
CA GLU A 27 3.39 2.02 6.97
C GLU A 27 4.53 2.71 6.21
N LEU A 28 4.85 2.28 4.98
CA LEU A 28 5.84 2.95 4.14
C LEU A 28 5.40 4.34 3.71
N VAL A 29 4.13 4.52 3.31
CA VAL A 29 3.55 5.84 3.04
C VAL A 29 3.64 6.69 4.31
N ARG A 30 3.20 6.17 5.46
CA ARG A 30 3.28 6.87 6.74
C ARG A 30 4.72 7.29 7.08
N TYR A 31 5.69 6.41 6.87
CA TYR A 31 7.10 6.72 7.11
C TYR A 31 7.63 7.77 6.12
N SER A 32 7.27 7.67 4.83
CA SER A 32 7.65 8.64 3.80
C SER A 32 7.09 10.03 4.10
N TYR A 33 5.80 10.11 4.40
CA TYR A 33 5.14 11.35 4.80
C TYR A 33 5.69 11.86 6.14
N GLY A 34 5.89 11.01 7.14
CA GLY A 34 6.49 11.41 8.43
C GLY A 34 7.90 11.96 8.30
N ARG A 35 8.69 11.51 7.30
CA ARG A 35 9.97 12.13 6.95
C ARG A 35 9.81 13.44 6.17
N ALA A 36 8.82 13.54 5.28
CA ALA A 36 8.57 14.72 4.48
C ALA A 36 7.89 15.87 5.27
N THR A 37 7.09 15.54 6.29
CA THR A 37 6.36 16.48 7.15
C THR A 37 6.98 16.53 8.54
N LEU A 38 8.08 17.28 8.68
CA LEU A 38 8.50 17.85 9.96
C LEU A 38 7.65 19.09 10.35
N GLY A 39 6.61 19.41 9.58
CA GLY A 39 5.65 20.47 9.88
C GLY A 39 4.32 20.18 9.20
N GLY A 40 3.35 19.73 10.00
CA GLY A 40 1.91 19.85 9.77
C GLY A 40 1.37 19.41 8.41
N ASP A 41 0.86 18.19 8.33
CA ASP A 41 -0.57 18.03 8.06
C ASP A 41 -1.01 16.63 8.48
N ASP A 42 -2.22 16.55 9.03
CA ASP A 42 -2.77 15.40 9.72
C ASP A 42 -3.17 14.33 8.68
N PHE A 43 -2.19 13.63 8.10
CA PHE A 43 -2.42 12.60 7.08
C PHE A 43 -3.00 11.35 7.74
N ARG A 44 -4.28 11.45 8.11
CA ARG A 44 -5.07 10.38 8.71
C ARG A 44 -5.44 9.40 7.60
N LEU A 45 -4.51 8.49 7.30
CA LEU A 45 -4.78 7.32 6.46
C LEU A 45 -5.95 6.56 7.08
N ASN A 46 -7.14 6.76 6.52
CA ASN A 46 -8.33 6.09 7.01
C ASN A 46 -8.20 4.59 6.71
N ASN A 47 -8.12 3.79 7.77
CA ASN A 47 -7.78 2.36 7.73
C ASN A 47 -8.81 1.55 6.93
N ASP A 48 -10.05 2.05 6.82
CA ASP A 48 -11.18 1.33 6.23
C ASP A 48 -11.04 1.04 4.72
N PHE A 49 -10.16 1.74 4.01
CA PHE A 49 -10.04 1.57 2.55
C PHE A 49 -8.85 0.73 2.08
N ARG A 50 -8.05 0.16 2.99
CA ARG A 50 -6.87 -0.67 2.63
C ARG A 50 -7.22 -1.75 1.61
N SER A 51 -8.24 -2.54 1.87
CA SER A 51 -8.68 -3.64 0.99
C SER A 51 -9.11 -3.13 -0.39
N ARG A 52 -9.71 -1.94 -0.47
CA ARG A 52 -10.13 -1.31 -1.72
C ARG A 52 -8.92 -0.90 -2.56
N TYR A 53 -7.91 -0.28 -1.94
CA TYR A 53 -6.69 0.11 -2.64
C TYR A 53 -5.89 -1.10 -3.14
N ALA A 54 -5.82 -2.17 -2.36
CA ALA A 54 -5.15 -3.39 -2.78
C ALA A 54 -5.82 -4.00 -4.04
N ARG A 55 -7.16 -4.05 -4.07
CA ARG A 55 -7.90 -4.49 -5.26
C ARG A 55 -7.68 -3.57 -6.46
N LEU A 56 -7.66 -2.26 -6.25
CA LEU A 56 -7.44 -1.29 -7.32
C LEU A 56 -6.03 -1.37 -7.92
N LEU A 57 -5.01 -1.64 -7.09
CA LEU A 57 -3.64 -1.89 -7.56
C LEU A 57 -3.59 -3.15 -8.43
N ILE A 58 -4.26 -4.23 -8.01
CA ILE A 58 -4.34 -5.47 -8.79
C ILE A 58 -5.14 -5.27 -10.09
N GLU A 59 -6.21 -4.47 -10.06
CA GLU A 59 -7.02 -4.16 -11.24
C GLU A 59 -6.21 -3.39 -12.30
N ARG A 60 -5.33 -2.49 -11.86
CA ARG A 60 -4.44 -1.72 -12.74
C ARG A 60 -3.20 -2.52 -13.18
N HIS A 61 -2.70 -3.36 -12.29
CA HIS A 61 -1.50 -4.18 -12.46
C HIS A 61 -1.80 -5.64 -12.11
N PRO A 62 -2.48 -6.39 -13.00
CA PRO A 62 -2.81 -7.79 -12.76
C PRO A 62 -1.57 -8.67 -12.53
N GLU A 63 -0.41 -8.28 -13.05
CA GLU A 63 0.89 -8.92 -12.81
C GLU A 63 1.36 -8.83 -11.35
N TRP A 64 0.81 -7.90 -10.56
CA TRP A 64 1.11 -7.77 -9.13
C TRP A 64 0.23 -8.63 -8.25
N ALA A 65 -0.87 -9.20 -8.78
CA ALA A 65 -1.78 -10.09 -8.04
C ALA A 65 -1.08 -11.20 -7.22
N PRO A 66 -0.09 -11.95 -7.75
CA PRO A 66 0.59 -12.99 -6.97
C PRO A 66 1.53 -12.43 -5.88
N ARG A 67 1.86 -11.13 -5.93
CA ARG A 67 2.75 -10.47 -4.97
C ARG A 67 2.00 -9.68 -3.92
N ILE A 68 0.82 -9.14 -4.25
CA ILE A 68 0.01 -8.32 -3.34
C ILE A 68 -0.91 -9.22 -2.51
N GLU A 69 -0.72 -9.22 -1.20
CA GLU A 69 -1.64 -9.88 -0.27
C GLU A 69 -2.85 -9.00 0.01
N VAL A 70 -3.95 -9.31 -0.66
CA VAL A 70 -5.29 -8.96 -0.20
C VAL A 70 -5.67 -9.97 0.87
N ARG A 71 -5.58 -9.59 2.16
CA ARG A 71 -6.24 -10.38 3.21
C ARG A 71 -7.72 -10.44 2.83
N ALA A 72 -8.19 -11.62 2.40
CA ALA A 72 -9.59 -11.94 2.58
C ALA A 72 -9.85 -11.79 4.08
N LEU A 73 -10.76 -10.91 4.46
CA LEU A 73 -11.34 -10.95 5.81
C LEU A 73 -11.80 -12.40 5.99
N ARG A 74 -11.02 -13.20 6.71
CA ARG A 74 -11.57 -14.37 7.38
C ARG A 74 -12.40 -13.77 8.50
N SER A 75 -13.67 -13.48 8.19
CA SER A 75 -14.71 -13.56 9.19
C SER A 75 -14.75 -15.01 9.62
N ASP A 76 -14.19 -15.27 10.81
CA ASP A 76 -14.57 -16.41 11.62
C ASP A 76 -15.69 -15.94 12.56
#